data_AF-A0A6S6RZ78-F1
#
_entry.id   AF-A0A6S6RZ78-F1
#
_cell.length_a   1.000
_cell.length_b   1.000
_cell.length_c   1.000
_cell.angle_alpha   90.00
_cell.angle_beta   90.00
_cell.angle_gamma   90.00
#
_symmetry.space_group_name_H-M   'P 1'
#
loop_
_entity.id
_entity.type
_entity.pdbx_description
1 polymer ?
#
loop_
_entity_poly.entity_id
_entity_poly.type
_entity_poly.pdbx_seq_one_letter_code
_entity_poly.pdbx_strand_id
1 'polypeptide(L)' 'MVTFHSNLGDIVIKTFDEKSPITVKNFLNYCRDGFYDNTIFYRVINGFMI' A
#
# COMPACT_ATOMS: atom_id res chain seq x y z
N MET A 1 3.87 10.38 1.12
CA MET A 1 4.41 9.30 1.98
C MET A 1 3.22 8.60 2.60
N VAL A 2 3.17 7.28 2.55
CA VAL A 2 2.06 6.46 3.06
C VAL A 2 2.65 5.46 4.05
N THR A 3 1.98 5.22 5.18
CA THR A 3 2.38 4.21 6.15
C THR A 3 1.28 3.17 6.25
N PHE A 4 1.63 1.90 6.06
CA PHE A 4 0.76 0.79 6.42
C PHE A 4 1.05 0.36 7.84
N HIS A 5 0.06 0.49 8.71
CA HIS A 5 0.10 -0.04 10.07
C HIS A 5 -0.38 -1.49 10.03
N SER A 6 0.55 -2.44 10.02
CA SER A 6 0.23 -3.86 10.07
C SER A 6 0.37 -4.40 11.49
N ASN A 7 -0.20 -5.59 11.75
CA ASN A 7 0.00 -6.30 13.02
C ASN A 7 1.45 -6.79 13.23
N LEU A 8 2.30 -6.71 12.21
CA LEU A 8 3.73 -7.04 12.28
C LEU A 8 4.63 -5.80 12.30
N GLY A 9 4.04 -4.60 12.34
CA GLY A 9 4.75 -3.32 12.36
C GLY A 9 4.44 -2.43 11.15
N ASP A 10 5.13 -1.30 11.11
CA ASP A 10 4.87 -0.24 10.12
C ASP A 10 5.69 -0.45 8.84
N ILE A 11 5.03 -0.32 7.69
CA ILE A 11 5.66 -0.31 6.37
C ILE A 11 5.51 1.09 5.78
N VAL A 12 6.62 1.79 5.63
CA VAL A 12 6.63 3.17 5.12
C VAL A 12 6.95 3.18 3.63
N ILE A 13 6.03 3.74 2.83
CA ILE A 13 6.05 3.69 1.38
C ILE A 13 6.19 5.11 0.80
N LYS A 14 7.13 5.26 -0.12
CA LYS A 14 7.26 6.45 -0.97
C LYS A 14 6.62 6.17 -2.34
N THR A 15 5.74 7.05 -2.77
CA THR A 15 5.11 7.01 -4.09
C THR A 15 5.98 7.73 -5.14
N PHE A 16 5.78 7.37 -6.41
CA PHE A 16 6.44 7.99 -7.57
C PHE A 16 5.39 8.67 -8.46
N ASP A 17 4.79 9.72 -7.92
CA ASP A 17 3.66 10.47 -8.50
C ASP A 17 3.95 10.95 -9.94
N GLU A 18 5.17 11.43 -10.20
CA GLU A 18 5.59 11.91 -11.52
C GLU A 18 5.71 10.79 -12.57
N LYS A 19 6.06 9.57 -12.15
CA LYS A 19 6.28 8.43 -13.07
C LYS A 19 5.00 7.65 -13.34
N SER A 20 4.04 7.67 -12.41
CA SER A 20 2.80 6.89 -12.52
C SER A 20 1.62 7.61 -11.89
N PRO A 21 1.24 8.79 -12.42
CA PRO A 21 0.28 9.69 -11.77
C PRO A 21 -1.11 9.09 -11.59
N ILE A 22 -1.60 8.33 -12.57
CA ILE A 22 -2.94 7.72 -12.51
C ILE A 22 -2.98 6.62 -11.44
N THR A 23 -1.99 5.73 -11.45
CA THR A 23 -1.89 4.63 -10.47
C THR A 23 -1.73 5.15 -9.06
N VAL A 24 -0.85 6.13 -8.86
CA VAL A 24 -0.64 6.74 -7.55
C VAL A 24 -1.89 7.46 -7.06
N LYS A 25 -2.58 8.23 -7.92
CA LYS A 25 -3.84 8.87 -7.56
C LYS A 25 -4.90 7.85 -7.13
N ASN A 26 -5.06 6.76 -7.87
CA ASN A 26 -6.02 5.71 -7.55
C ASN A 26 -5.69 5.02 -6.21
N PHE A 27 -4.43 4.65 -6.01
CA PHE A 27 -3.94 4.07 -4.77
C PHE A 27 -4.19 4.99 -3.56
N LEU A 28 -3.82 6.27 -3.67
CA LEU A 28 -4.02 7.23 -2.59
C LEU A 28 -5.50 7.50 -2.28
N ASN A 29 -6.38 7.43 -3.28
CA ASN A 29 -7.83 7.54 -3.04
C ASN A 29 -8.33 6.37 -2.20
N TYR A 30 -7.99 5.12 -2.56
CA TYR A 30 -8.33 3.96 -1.73
C TYR A 30 -7.78 4.06 -0.30
N CYS A 31 -6.55 4.55 -0.13
CA CYS A 31 -6.01 4.78 1.21
C CYS A 31 -6.81 5.82 2.00
N ARG A 32 -7.21 6.94 1.39
CA ARG A 32 -7.98 8.00 2.06
C ARG A 32 -9.41 7.57 2.40
N ASP A 33 -9.99 6.71 1.58
CA ASP A 33 -11.33 6.17 1.76
C ASP A 33 -11.37 5.02 2.79
N GLY A 34 -10.22 4.65 3.39
CA GLY A 34 -10.11 3.53 4.35
C GLY A 34 -10.28 2.16 3.70
N PHE A 35 -10.20 2.05 2.37
CA PHE A 35 -10.49 0.82 1.64
C PHE A 35 -9.57 -0.35 2.01
N TYR A 36 -8.32 -0.06 2.36
CA TYR A 36 -7.34 -1.08 2.77
C TYR A 36 -7.38 -1.39 4.27
N ASP A 37 -8.20 -0.71 5.05
CA ASP A 37 -8.29 -0.94 6.48
C ASP A 37 -8.86 -2.34 6.76
N ASN A 38 -8.26 -3.05 7.72
CA ASN A 38 -8.59 -4.44 8.06
C ASN A 38 -8.47 -5.45 6.89
N THR A 39 -7.75 -5.11 5.82
CA THR A 39 -7.40 -6.07 4.77
C THR A 39 -6.17 -6.91 5.15
N ILE A 40 -5.99 -8.06 4.50
CA ILE A 40 -4.89 -8.98 4.77
C ILE A 40 -3.97 -9.13 3.55
N PHE A 41 -2.69 -9.44 3.80
CA PHE A 41 -1.79 -9.96 2.78
C PHE A 41 -2.12 -11.44 2.52
N TYR A 42 -3.09 -11.70 1.64
CA TYR A 42 -3.62 -13.04 1.41
C TYR A 42 -2.66 -13.97 0.62
N ARG A 43 -1.67 -13.41 -0.07
CA ARG A 43 -0.70 -14.17 -0.87
C ARG A 43 0.72 -13.76 -0.50
N VAL A 44 1.49 -14.74 -0.02
CA VAL A 44 2.89 -14.56 0.36
C VAL A 44 3.72 -15.66 -0.28
N ILE A 45 4.70 -15.28 -1.11
CA ILE A 45 5.64 -16.22 -1.73
C ILE A 45 7.05 -15.82 -1.30
N ASN A 46 7.67 -16.67 -0.48
CA ASN A 46 9.00 -16.44 0.05
C ASN A 46 10.02 -16.24 -1.09
N GLY A 47 10.86 -15.22 -0.97
CA GLY A 47 11.86 -14.84 -1.99
C GLY A 47 11.28 -14.20 -3.26
N PHE A 48 9.98 -13.88 -3.31
CA PHE A 48 9.35 -13.27 -4.48
C PHE A 48 8.53 -12.02 -4.15
N MET A 49 7.36 -12.17 -3.51
CA MET A 49 6.46 -11.03 -3.24
C MET A 49 5.44 -11.32 -2.14
N ILE A 50 4.89 -10.21 -1.64
CA ILE A 50 3.73 -10.08 -0.75
C ILE A 50 2.90 -8.86 -1.17
#